data_AF-A0A917SKF8-F1
#
_entry.id   AF-A0A917SKF8-F1
#
_cell.length_a   1.000
_cell.length_b   1.000
_cell.length_c   1.000
_cell.angle_alpha   90.00
_cell.angle_beta   90.00
_cell.angle_gamma   90.00
#
_symmetry.space_group_name_H-M   'P 1'
#
loop_
_entity.id
_entity.type
_entity.pdbx_description
1 polymer ?
#
loop_
_entity_poly.entity_id
_entity_poly.type
_entity_poly.pdbx_seq_one_letter_code
_entity_poly.pdbx_strand_id
1 'polypeptide(L)'
;MGSFIGSVVLNVSKEPGTSEFWKGALGYVAQANNPDFLVPPEWEPPSRTREDHGGGVHLHVDGADRMHLDLWVNAGESLDAEVERLIALGARCVEWDYPEGAQHVVLADPAGNLFCVCG
;
A
#
# COMPACT_ATOMS: atom_id res chain seq x y z
N MET A 1 17.27 -6.11 -22.30
CA MET A 1 17.05 -4.78 -21.71
C MET A 1 15.57 -4.67 -21.43
N GLY A 2 15.19 -4.71 -20.15
CA GLY A 2 13.79 -4.76 -19.72
C GLY A 2 13.55 -3.71 -18.64
N SER A 3 12.36 -3.15 -18.62
CA SER A 3 11.91 -2.23 -17.56
C SER A 3 11.32 -3.04 -16.41
N PHE A 4 11.40 -2.49 -15.19
CA PHE A 4 10.72 -3.02 -14.02
C PHE A 4 10.03 -1.86 -13.27
N ILE A 5 9.04 -2.18 -12.44
CA ILE A 5 8.40 -1.19 -11.58
C ILE A 5 9.30 -1.01 -10.36
N GLY A 6 10.00 0.12 -10.29
CA GLY A 6 10.86 0.47 -9.15
C GLY A 6 10.16 1.31 -8.07
N SER A 7 8.97 1.84 -8.36
CA SER A 7 8.14 2.54 -7.38
C SER A 7 6.70 2.66 -7.89
N VAL A 8 5.76 2.73 -6.95
CA VAL A 8 4.39 3.17 -7.20
C VAL A 8 4.21 4.50 -6.47
N VAL A 9 3.76 5.53 -7.18
CA VAL A 9 3.53 6.87 -6.61
C VAL A 9 2.03 7.10 -6.54
N LEU A 10 1.52 7.24 -5.32
CA LEU A 10 0.11 7.55 -5.08
C LEU A 10 -0.11 9.06 -5.15
N ASN A 11 -1.14 9.46 -5.88
CA ASN A 11 -1.61 10.83 -5.84
C ASN A 11 -2.50 11.00 -4.60
N VAL A 12 -1.93 11.51 -3.52
CA VAL A 12 -2.65 11.77 -2.27
C VAL A 12 -2.95 13.27 -2.13
N SER A 13 -4.15 13.60 -1.65
CA SER A 13 -4.42 14.96 -1.18
C SER A 13 -3.44 15.29 -0.03
N LYS A 14 -3.03 16.56 0.11
CA LYS A 14 -2.06 17.00 1.14
C LYS A 14 -2.65 17.02 2.55
N GLU A 15 -3.46 16.03 2.90
CA GLU A 15 -3.95 15.85 4.25
C GLU A 15 -2.80 15.45 5.19
N PRO A 16 -2.64 16.16 6.33
CA PRO A 16 -1.66 15.77 7.33
C PRO A 16 -1.88 14.34 7.82
N GLY A 17 -0.80 13.58 7.97
CA GLY A 17 -0.84 12.24 8.55
C GLY A 17 -0.86 11.08 7.54
N THR A 18 -1.09 11.33 6.24
CA THR A 18 -1.08 10.27 5.22
C THR A 18 0.27 9.57 5.11
N SER A 19 1.39 10.30 5.16
CA SER A 19 2.73 9.69 5.16
C SER A 19 2.98 8.84 6.42
N GLU A 20 2.54 9.30 7.60
CA GLU A 20 2.69 8.55 8.85
C GLU A 20 1.81 7.29 8.88
N PHE A 21 0.61 7.36 8.31
CA PHE A 21 -0.22 6.19 8.08
C PHE A 21 0.51 5.15 7.23
N TRP A 22 1.05 5.53 6.06
CA TRP A 22 1.71 4.59 5.16
C TRP A 22 3.02 4.02 5.75
N LYS A 23 3.76 4.81 6.55
CA LYS A 23 4.90 4.31 7.33
C LYS A 23 4.47 3.21 8.31
N GLY A 24 3.40 3.44 9.09
CA GLY A 24 2.88 2.47 10.03
C GLY A 24 2.23 1.24 9.37
N ALA A 25 1.54 1.45 8.24
CA ALA A 25 0.88 0.39 7.50
C ALA A 25 1.91 -0.60 6.91
N LEU A 26 2.97 -0.10 6.27
CA LEU A 26 3.96 -0.92 5.56
C LEU A 26 5.21 -1.25 6.40
N GLY A 27 5.36 -0.64 7.58
CA GLY A 27 6.61 -0.71 8.35
C GLY A 27 7.78 0.02 7.68
N TYR A 28 7.49 0.97 6.80
CA TYR A 28 8.48 1.68 6.00
C TYR A 28 9.06 2.88 6.75
N VAL A 29 10.25 3.30 6.32
CA VAL A 29 10.92 4.52 6.78
C VAL A 29 10.98 5.55 5.67
N ALA A 30 11.00 6.83 6.04
CA ALA A 30 11.15 7.92 5.10
C ALA A 30 12.62 8.10 4.71
N GLN A 31 12.90 8.43 3.45
CA GLN A 31 14.26 8.77 3.03
C GLN A 31 14.73 10.07 3.70
N ALA A 32 16.00 10.12 4.08
CA ALA A 32 16.58 11.27 4.79
C ALA A 32 16.50 12.59 4.00
N ASN A 33 16.55 12.52 2.67
CA ASN A 33 16.52 13.66 1.76
C ASN A 33 15.14 13.87 1.09
N ASN A 34 14.18 12.96 1.27
CA ASN A 34 12.83 13.08 0.74
C ASN A 34 11.82 12.37 1.67
N PRO A 35 11.21 13.10 2.63
CA PRO A 35 10.35 12.50 3.64
C PRO A 35 9.04 11.91 3.09
N ASP A 36 8.66 12.29 1.86
CA ASP A 36 7.48 11.74 1.18
C ASP A 36 7.80 10.43 0.43
N PHE A 37 9.08 10.05 0.34
CA PHE A 37 9.51 8.81 -0.28
C PHE A 37 9.77 7.75 0.80
N LEU A 38 8.85 6.79 0.90
CA LEU A 38 8.88 5.72 1.88
C LEU A 38 9.51 4.45 1.29
N VAL A 39 10.39 3.79 2.05
CA VAL A 39 11.12 2.59 1.63
C VAL A 39 11.17 1.54 2.74
N PRO A 40 11.37 0.25 2.40
CA PRO A 40 11.72 -0.76 3.39
C PRO A 40 12.96 -0.33 4.20
N PRO A 41 13.04 -0.63 5.51
CA PRO A 41 14.15 -0.22 6.35
C PRO A 41 15.50 -0.81 5.94
N GLU A 42 15.50 -1.97 5.27
CA GLU A 42 16.70 -2.65 4.74
C GLU A 42 17.20 -2.06 3.42
N TRP A 43 16.49 -1.09 2.84
CA TRP A 43 16.83 -0.52 1.54
C TRP A 43 17.97 0.50 1.65
N GLU A 44 19.09 0.24 0.97
CA GLU A 44 20.21 1.17 0.83
C GLU A 44 20.23 1.85 -0.57
N PRO A 45 20.13 3.19 -0.65
CA PRO A 45 20.28 3.90 -1.92
C PRO A 45 21.73 3.93 -2.44
N PRO A 46 21.94 3.97 -3.78
CA PRO A 46 20.94 3.91 -4.84
C PRO A 46 20.69 2.48 -5.32
N SER A 47 19.60 1.88 -4.87
CA SER A 47 19.06 0.63 -5.42
C SER A 47 18.49 0.86 -6.83
N ARG A 48 19.10 0.22 -7.83
CA ARG A 48 18.76 0.39 -9.26
C ARG A 48 18.59 -0.94 -10.01
N THR A 49 18.75 -2.06 -9.32
CA THR A 49 18.65 -3.40 -9.93
C THR A 49 17.42 -4.14 -9.42
N ARG A 50 16.97 -5.16 -10.16
CA ARG A 50 15.77 -5.93 -9.75
C ARG A 50 16.03 -6.68 -8.43
N GLU A 51 17.26 -7.10 -8.21
CA GLU A 51 17.71 -7.76 -6.98
C GLU A 51 17.53 -6.85 -5.75
N ASP A 52 17.79 -5.55 -5.91
CA ASP A 52 17.67 -4.56 -4.82
C ASP A 52 16.22 -4.12 -4.54
N HIS A 53 15.28 -4.38 -5.46
CA HIS A 53 13.86 -4.02 -5.36
C HIS A 53 12.97 -5.21 -4.93
N GLY A 54 13.57 -6.40 -4.76
CA GLY A 54 12.88 -7.60 -4.30
C GLY A 54 11.90 -8.23 -5.31
N GLY A 55 10.94 -9.01 -4.80
CA GLY A 55 9.83 -9.53 -5.59
C GLY A 55 8.95 -8.38 -6.05
N GLY A 56 8.88 -8.14 -7.35
CA GLY A 56 8.11 -7.02 -7.91
C GLY A 56 6.63 -7.09 -7.55
N VAL A 57 6.00 -5.91 -7.47
CA VAL A 57 4.55 -5.79 -7.20
C VAL A 57 3.72 -6.47 -8.28
N HIS A 58 2.58 -7.03 -7.88
CA HIS A 58 1.58 -7.51 -8.84
C HIS A 58 0.93 -6.30 -9.54
N LEU A 59 0.72 -6.41 -10.85
CA LEU A 59 0.05 -5.38 -11.64
C LEU A 59 -1.33 -5.88 -12.06
N HIS A 60 -2.38 -5.32 -11.47
CA HIS A 60 -3.76 -5.55 -11.88
C HIS A 60 -4.20 -4.43 -12.83
N VAL A 61 -4.59 -4.79 -14.06
CA VAL A 61 -5.06 -3.83 -15.06
C VAL A 61 -6.59 -3.77 -14.99
N ASP A 62 -7.11 -2.68 -14.44
CA ASP A 62 -8.55 -2.41 -14.33
C ASP A 62 -9.01 -1.40 -15.39
N GLY A 63 -10.10 -1.71 -16.10
CA GLY A 63 -10.71 -0.82 -17.09
C GLY A 63 -11.63 0.25 -16.50
N ALA A 64 -11.92 0.18 -15.19
CA ALA A 64 -12.87 1.07 -14.52
C ALA A 64 -12.23 2.30 -13.83
N ASP A 65 -10.94 2.58 -14.07
CA ASP A 65 -10.18 3.70 -13.46
C ASP A 65 -10.20 3.71 -11.92
N ARG A 66 -10.22 2.53 -11.31
CA ARG A 66 -10.14 2.36 -9.85
C ARG A 66 -8.69 2.06 -9.46
N MET A 67 -7.74 2.94 -9.76
CA MET A 67 -6.37 2.73 -9.31
C MET A 67 -6.33 2.67 -7.78
N HIS A 68 -5.83 1.57 -7.23
CA HIS A 68 -5.67 1.36 -5.80
C HIS A 68 -4.49 0.42 -5.52
N LEU A 69 -4.08 0.35 -4.26
CA LEU A 69 -3.11 -0.62 -3.78
C LEU A 69 -3.81 -1.84 -3.20
N ASP A 70 -3.23 -3.01 -3.41
CA ASP A 70 -3.59 -4.25 -2.70
C ASP A 70 -2.51 -4.56 -1.66
N LEU A 71 -2.89 -4.53 -0.38
CA LEU A 71 -2.06 -4.95 0.73
C LEU A 71 -2.43 -6.40 1.07
N TRP A 72 -1.48 -7.31 0.92
CA TRP A 72 -1.71 -8.73 1.20
C TRP A 72 -1.24 -9.08 2.60
N VAL A 73 -2.09 -9.74 3.39
CA VAL A 73 -1.65 -10.36 4.63
C VAL A 73 -0.81 -11.61 4.34
N ASN A 74 0.13 -11.95 5.23
CA ASN A 74 0.93 -13.14 5.02
C ASN A 74 0.07 -14.41 5.20
N ALA A 75 0.50 -15.50 4.57
CA ALA A 75 -0.15 -16.78 4.73
C ALA A 75 -0.24 -17.18 6.21
N GLY A 76 -1.47 -17.39 6.70
CA GLY A 76 -1.75 -17.74 8.10
C GLY A 76 -2.00 -16.57 9.04
N GLU A 77 -1.91 -15.32 8.56
CA GLU A 77 -2.32 -14.13 9.32
C GLU A 77 -3.82 -13.84 9.14
N SER A 78 -4.40 -13.09 10.09
CA SER A 78 -5.83 -12.76 10.08
C SER A 78 -6.07 -11.47 9.31
N LEU A 79 -6.91 -11.56 8.27
CA LEU A 79 -7.39 -10.40 7.52
C LEU A 79 -8.09 -9.38 8.44
N ASP A 80 -8.96 -9.84 9.32
CA ASP A 80 -9.71 -8.98 10.25
C ASP A 80 -8.78 -8.23 11.21
N ALA A 81 -7.76 -8.92 11.75
CA ALA A 81 -6.79 -8.29 12.65
C ALA A 81 -5.96 -7.20 11.93
N GLU A 82 -5.62 -7.41 10.67
CA GLU A 82 -4.91 -6.41 9.87
C GLU A 82 -5.80 -5.21 9.56
N VAL A 83 -7.06 -5.45 9.21
CA VAL A 83 -8.05 -4.37 9.02
C VAL A 83 -8.20 -3.54 10.30
N GLU A 84 -8.34 -4.20 11.47
CA GLU A 84 -8.42 -3.51 12.76
C GLU A 84 -7.16 -2.67 13.05
N ARG A 85 -5.97 -3.21 12.76
CA ARG A 85 -4.70 -2.49 12.92
C ARG A 85 -4.64 -1.25 12.04
N LEU A 86 -5.03 -1.37 10.76
CA LEU A 86 -5.00 -0.26 9.81
C LEU A 86 -6.02 0.83 10.19
N ILE A 87 -7.20 0.45 10.70
CA ILE A 87 -8.18 1.40 11.24
C ILE A 87 -7.60 2.15 12.46
N ALA A 88 -6.92 1.45 13.37
CA ALA A 88 -6.26 2.09 14.51
C ALA A 88 -5.15 3.08 14.08
N LEU A 89 -4.57 2.91 12.89
CA LEU A 89 -3.60 3.83 12.30
C LEU A 89 -4.24 5.02 11.55
N GLY A 90 -5.56 5.04 11.40
CA GLY A 90 -6.31 6.13 10.77
C GLY A 90 -6.99 5.78 9.44
N ALA A 91 -6.96 4.53 9.01
CA ALA A 91 -7.81 4.09 7.90
C ALA A 91 -9.30 4.11 8.29
N ARG A 92 -10.16 4.18 7.27
CA ARG A 92 -11.62 4.20 7.44
C ARG A 92 -12.26 3.11 6.60
N CYS A 93 -13.25 2.43 7.15
CA CYS A 93 -14.13 1.58 6.36
C CYS A 93 -14.94 2.44 5.39
N VAL A 94 -15.15 1.90 4.18
CA VAL A 94 -16.00 2.52 3.16
C VAL A 94 -17.15 1.58 2.82
N GLU A 95 -18.28 2.15 2.43
CA GLU A 95 -19.34 1.36 1.81
C GLU A 95 -18.83 0.88 0.44
N TRP A 96 -18.93 -0.42 0.22
CA TRP A 96 -18.43 -1.06 -0.99
C TRP A 96 -19.34 -2.21 -1.41
N ASP A 97 -19.56 -2.33 -2.72
CA ASP A 97 -20.32 -3.43 -3.30
C ASP A 97 -19.37 -4.58 -3.64
N TYR A 98 -19.39 -5.60 -2.78
CA TYR A 98 -18.47 -6.73 -2.91
C TYR A 98 -19.04 -7.78 -3.88
N PRO A 99 -18.23 -8.23 -4.86
CA PRO A 99 -18.61 -9.39 -5.65
C PRO A 99 -18.67 -10.65 -4.77
N GLU A 100 -19.49 -11.62 -5.18
CA GLU A 100 -19.59 -12.90 -4.48
C GLU A 100 -18.22 -13.57 -4.37
N GLY A 101 -17.84 -13.96 -3.15
CA GLY A 101 -16.54 -14.60 -2.88
C GLY A 101 -15.35 -13.63 -2.81
N ALA A 102 -15.57 -12.33 -2.66
CA ALA A 102 -14.48 -11.38 -2.41
C ALA A 102 -13.66 -11.80 -1.17
N GLN A 103 -12.33 -11.86 -1.34
CA GLN A 103 -11.35 -12.17 -0.27
C GLN A 103 -10.56 -10.93 0.14
N HIS A 104 -11.20 -9.76 0.07
CA HIS A 104 -10.58 -8.49 0.42
C HIS A 104 -11.58 -7.56 1.11
N VAL A 105 -11.03 -6.60 1.85
CA VAL A 105 -11.77 -5.48 2.45
C VAL A 105 -11.24 -4.18 1.86
N VAL A 106 -12.13 -3.31 1.42
CA VAL A 106 -11.78 -1.97 0.91
C VAL A 106 -11.78 -0.97 2.07
N LEU A 107 -10.67 -0.24 2.19
CA LEU A 107 -10.48 0.84 3.16
C LEU A 107 -10.09 2.13 2.43
N ALA A 108 -10.28 3.25 3.12
CA ALA A 108 -9.76 4.55 2.73
C ALA A 108 -8.63 4.98 3.67
N ASP A 109 -7.53 5.48 3.12
CA ASP A 109 -6.48 6.13 3.90
C ASP A 109 -6.97 7.48 4.49
N PRO A 110 -6.16 8.16 5.33
CA PRO A 110 -6.55 9.46 5.90
C PRO A 110 -6.89 10.52 4.84
N ALA A 111 -6.25 10.48 3.67
CA ALA A 111 -6.49 11.38 2.54
C ALA A 111 -7.72 10.98 1.69
N GLY A 112 -8.32 9.81 1.94
CA GLY A 112 -9.48 9.29 1.22
C GLY A 112 -9.15 8.40 0.02
N ASN A 113 -7.88 8.01 -0.17
CA ASN A 113 -7.49 7.10 -1.23
C ASN A 113 -7.91 5.68 -0.87
N LEU A 114 -8.58 5.01 -1.81
CA LEU A 114 -9.02 3.64 -1.62
C LEU A 114 -7.86 2.66 -1.79
N PHE A 115 -7.84 1.63 -0.94
CA PHE A 115 -6.94 0.50 -1.05
C PHE A 115 -7.63 -0.76 -0.52
N CYS A 116 -7.19 -1.92 -1.00
CA CYS A 116 -7.70 -3.21 -0.59
C CYS A 116 -6.74 -3.87 0.40
N VAL A 117 -7.29 -4.58 1.38
CA VAL A 117 -6.56 -5.53 2.22
C VAL A 117 -7.02 -6.93 1.79
N CYS A 118 -6.09 -7.77 1.35
CA CYS A 118 -6.34 -9.07 0.71
C CYS A 118 -5.81 -10.21 1.59
N GLY A 119 -6.57 -11.31 1.66
CA GLY A 119 -6.22 -12.55 2.37
C GLY A 119 -5.87 -13.73 1.47
#